data_AF-A0A6N3GT18-F1
#
_entry.id   AF-A0A6N3GT18-F1
#
_cell.length_a   1.000
_cell.length_b   1.000
_cell.length_c   1.000
_cell.angle_alpha   90.00
_cell.angle_beta   90.00
_cell.angle_gamma   90.00
#
_symmetry.space_group_name_H-M   'P 1'
#
loop_
_entity.id
_entity.type
_entity.pdbx_description
1 polymer ?
#
loop_
_entity_poly.entity_id
_entity_poly.type
_entity_poly.pdbx_seq_one_letter_code
_entity_poly.pdbx_strand_id
1 'polypeptide(L)'
;MEKETNKKLALGLITLLLAGVGIIFVFTFGDKNYGDIILNNIGLRSWSKGNSGTHYTIYYSLIFFIPSVILGYKYKDNIGAKIGRGISIIMIVLIAFGLLFSVLKV
;
A
#
# COMPACT_ATOMS: atom_id res chain seq x y z
N MET A 1 -12.84 30.35 -3.80
CA MET A 1 -12.27 29.83 -2.54
C MET A 1 -12.76 28.42 -2.21
N GLU A 2 -14.07 28.17 -2.15
CA GLU A 2 -14.64 26.85 -1.79
C GLU A 2 -14.15 25.66 -2.65
N LYS A 3 -14.06 25.85 -3.98
CA LYS A 3 -13.58 24.82 -4.92
C LYS A 3 -12.14 24.37 -4.65
N GLU A 4 -11.27 25.27 -4.17
CA GLU A 4 -9.88 24.96 -3.86
C GLU A 4 -9.77 24.18 -2.54
N THR A 5 -10.55 24.57 -1.52
CA THR A 5 -10.66 23.85 -0.26
C THR A 5 -11.18 22.43 -0.46
N ASN A 6 -12.24 22.26 -1.24
CA ASN A 6 -12.82 20.94 -1.55
C ASN A 6 -11.81 20.03 -2.29
N LYS A 7 -11.04 20.61 -3.21
CA LYS A 7 -9.98 19.88 -3.91
C LYS A 7 -8.88 19.40 -2.94
N LYS A 8 -8.41 20.26 -2.03
CA LYS A 8 -7.40 19.89 -1.03
C LYS A 8 -7.90 18.79 -0.09
N LEU A 9 -9.18 18.86 0.34
CA LEU A 9 -9.81 17.82 1.15
C LEU A 9 -9.86 16.47 0.41
N ALA A 10 -10.36 16.48 -0.83
CA ALA A 10 -10.45 15.28 -1.67
C ALA A 10 -9.08 14.60 -1.86
N LEU A 11 -8.02 15.38 -2.07
CA LEU A 11 -6.66 14.85 -2.24
C LEU A 11 -6.10 14.24 -0.94
N GLY A 12 -6.43 14.84 0.21
CA GLY A 12 -6.13 14.24 1.51
C GLY A 12 -6.79 12.87 1.69
N LEU A 13 -8.07 12.77 1.34
CA LEU A 13 -8.82 11.52 1.38
C LEU A 13 -8.29 10.48 0.39
N ILE A 14 -7.96 10.87 -0.85
CA ILE A 14 -7.34 9.97 -1.84
C ILE A 14 -6.02 9.41 -1.31
N THR A 15 -5.21 10.24 -0.66
CA THR A 15 -3.93 9.80 -0.09
C THR A 15 -4.13 8.74 1.00
N LEU A 16 -5.14 8.93 1.86
CA LEU A 16 -5.53 7.95 2.87
C LEU A 16 -6.08 6.67 2.25
N LEU A 17 -6.94 6.79 1.24
CA LEU A 17 -7.54 5.65 0.56
C LEU A 17 -6.46 4.77 -0.10
N LEU A 18 -5.48 5.38 -0.77
CA LEU A 18 -4.35 4.65 -1.33
C LEU A 18 -3.57 3.88 -0.25
N ALA A 19 -3.28 4.51 0.88
CA ALA A 19 -2.61 3.83 2.00
C ALA A 19 -3.47 2.66 2.54
N GLY A 20 -4.78 2.87 2.71
CA GLY A 20 -5.72 1.84 3.17
C GLY A 20 -5.83 0.65 2.21
N VAL A 21 -5.92 0.90 0.91
CA VAL A 21 -5.93 -0.18 -0.10
C VAL A 21 -4.60 -0.94 -0.10
N GLY A 22 -3.47 -0.24 0.06
CA GLY A 22 -2.17 -0.90 0.26
C GLY A 22 -2.17 -1.85 1.45
N ILE A 23 -2.73 -1.44 2.60
CA ILE A 23 -2.87 -2.28 3.80
C ILE A 23 -3.67 -3.55 3.51
N ILE A 24 -4.76 -3.47 2.74
CA ILE A 24 -5.58 -4.62 2.36
C ILE A 24 -4.77 -5.68 1.59
N PHE A 25 -3.78 -5.26 0.81
CA PHE A 25 -2.88 -6.18 0.10
C PHE A 25 -1.82 -6.80 1.01
N VAL A 26 -1.42 -6.11 2.08
CA VAL A 26 -0.36 -6.60 2.97
C VAL A 26 -0.89 -7.59 4.00
N PHE A 27 -2.02 -7.29 4.66
CA PHE A 27 -2.47 -8.07 5.81
C PHE A 27 -3.49 -9.15 5.45
N THR A 28 -3.35 -10.29 6.12
CA THR A 28 -4.34 -11.37 6.13
C THR A 28 -5.36 -11.10 7.24
N PHE A 29 -6.64 -11.17 6.90
CA PHE A 29 -7.76 -11.00 7.82
C PHE A 29 -8.44 -12.34 8.05
N GLY A 30 -8.22 -12.94 9.23
CA GLY A 30 -8.64 -14.32 9.49
C GLY A 30 -7.84 -15.30 8.63
N ASP A 31 -8.53 -16.05 7.78
CA ASP A 31 -7.96 -17.04 6.86
C ASP A 31 -7.74 -16.48 5.43
N LYS A 32 -8.08 -15.20 5.18
CA LYS A 32 -8.11 -14.62 3.84
C LYS A 32 -7.23 -13.39 3.72
N ASN A 33 -6.38 -13.37 2.68
CA ASN A 33 -5.76 -12.15 2.20
C ASN A 33 -6.59 -11.62 1.02
N TYR A 34 -7.17 -10.44 1.18
CA TYR A 34 -8.02 -9.86 0.14
C TYR A 34 -7.23 -9.39 -1.09
N GLY A 35 -5.97 -8.99 -0.91
CA GLY A 35 -5.05 -8.76 -2.03
C GLY A 35 -4.85 -10.03 -2.85
N ASP A 36 -4.67 -11.19 -2.22
CA ASP A 36 -4.51 -12.47 -2.93
C ASP A 36 -5.74 -12.78 -3.78
N ILE A 37 -6.94 -12.57 -3.22
CA ILE A 37 -8.21 -12.78 -3.92
C ILE A 37 -8.31 -11.86 -5.15
N ILE A 38 -8.00 -10.57 -4.98
CA ILE A 38 -8.05 -9.60 -6.08
C ILE A 38 -7.06 -9.97 -7.18
N LEU A 39 -5.80 -10.28 -6.83
CA LEU A 39 -4.76 -10.63 -7.80
C LEU A 39 -5.11 -11.90 -8.58
N ASN A 40 -5.54 -12.96 -7.89
CA ASN A 40 -5.92 -14.21 -8.54
C ASN A 40 -7.11 -14.02 -9.49
N ASN A 41 -8.09 -13.17 -9.12
CA ASN A 41 -9.25 -12.86 -9.97
C ASN A 41 -8.87 -12.12 -11.27
N ILE A 42 -7.77 -11.37 -11.27
CA ILE A 42 -7.25 -10.71 -12.48
C ILE A 42 -6.15 -11.52 -13.18
N GLY A 43 -5.96 -12.78 -12.79
CA GLY A 43 -5.00 -13.71 -13.40
C GLY A 43 -3.55 -13.54 -12.96
N LEU A 44 -3.28 -12.74 -11.92
CA LEU A 44 -1.96 -12.59 -11.34
C LEU A 44 -1.74 -13.58 -10.20
N ARG A 45 -0.50 -14.08 -10.06
CA ARG A 45 -0.13 -15.01 -8.99
C ARG A 45 0.20 -14.26 -7.71
N SER A 46 -0.45 -14.67 -6.62
CA SER A 46 -0.21 -14.12 -5.27
C SER A 46 1.04 -14.71 -4.59
N TRP A 47 1.50 -15.89 -4.99
CA TRP A 47 2.67 -16.56 -4.44
C TRP A 47 3.55 -17.19 -5.52
N SER A 48 4.82 -17.41 -5.19
CA SER A 48 5.80 -18.06 -6.07
C SER A 48 5.51 -19.55 -6.33
N LYS A 49 4.94 -20.27 -5.36
CA LYS A 49 4.71 -21.73 -5.41
C LYS A 49 3.33 -22.11 -4.89
N GLY A 50 2.29 -21.85 -5.69
CA GLY A 50 0.91 -22.16 -5.33
C GLY A 50 0.45 -21.31 -4.15
N ASN A 51 0.45 -21.88 -2.95
CA ASN A 51 0.10 -21.20 -1.69
C ASN A 51 1.31 -21.10 -0.72
N SER A 52 2.53 -21.15 -1.26
CA SER A 52 3.77 -21.17 -0.47
C SER A 52 4.92 -20.43 -1.15
N GLY A 53 6.04 -20.26 -0.43
CA GLY A 53 7.24 -19.57 -0.90
C GLY A 53 7.11 -18.05 -0.75
N THR A 54 7.68 -17.29 -1.69
CA THR A 54 7.59 -15.83 -1.66
C THR A 54 6.15 -15.37 -1.92
N HIS A 55 5.61 -14.59 -0.99
CA HIS A 55 4.31 -13.92 -1.13
C HIS A 55 4.49 -12.66 -1.97
N TYR A 56 3.89 -12.61 -3.16
CA TYR A 56 4.03 -11.50 -4.09
C TYR A 56 3.05 -10.36 -3.83
N THR A 57 1.90 -10.65 -3.22
CA THR A 57 0.83 -9.67 -2.95
C THR A 57 1.34 -8.46 -2.17
N ILE A 58 2.24 -8.70 -1.20
CA ILE A 58 2.88 -7.64 -0.44
C ILE A 58 3.67 -6.67 -1.34
N TYR A 59 4.30 -7.14 -2.42
CA TYR A 59 5.03 -6.28 -3.36
C TYR A 59 4.10 -5.53 -4.31
N TYR A 60 2.99 -6.15 -4.71
CA TYR A 60 1.95 -5.45 -5.48
C TYR A 60 1.35 -4.27 -4.71
N SER A 61 1.33 -4.33 -3.37
CA SER A 61 0.85 -3.21 -2.54
C SER A 61 1.60 -1.89 -2.76
N LEU A 62 2.85 -1.95 -3.27
CA LEU A 62 3.67 -0.77 -3.55
C LEU A 62 3.04 0.15 -4.61
N ILE A 63 2.20 -0.38 -5.51
CA ILE A 63 1.46 0.44 -6.49
C ILE A 63 0.50 1.42 -5.82
N PHE A 64 0.10 1.18 -4.57
CA PHE A 64 -0.75 2.07 -3.79
C PHE A 64 0.06 2.94 -2.82
N PHE A 65 1.06 2.36 -2.14
CA PHE A 65 1.88 3.11 -1.20
C PHE A 65 2.74 4.18 -1.86
N ILE A 66 3.36 3.90 -3.01
CA ILE A 66 4.24 4.87 -3.69
C ILE A 66 3.44 6.14 -4.10
N PRO A 67 2.29 6.03 -4.79
CA PRO A 67 1.46 7.21 -5.07
C PRO A 67 0.96 7.93 -3.81
N SER A 68 0.63 7.21 -2.73
CA SER A 68 0.24 7.84 -1.45
C SER A 68 1.38 8.69 -0.88
N VAL A 69 2.62 8.21 -0.93
CA VAL A 69 3.80 8.99 -0.51
C VAL A 69 3.97 10.24 -1.38
N ILE A 70 3.89 10.10 -2.71
CA ILE A 70 4.03 11.22 -3.65
C ILE A 70 2.96 12.29 -3.37
N LEU A 71 1.70 11.90 -3.22
CA LEU A 71 0.61 12.82 -2.92
C LEU A 71 0.76 13.46 -1.54
N GLY A 72 1.18 12.72 -0.52
CA GLY A 72 1.35 13.28 0.81
C GLY A 72 2.53 14.23 0.96
N TYR A 73 3.58 14.12 0.13
CA TYR A 73 4.59 15.18 0.01
C TYR A 73 4.06 16.40 -0.75
N LYS A 74 3.29 16.18 -1.83
CA LYS A 74 2.69 17.26 -2.62
C LYS A 74 1.68 18.10 -1.83
N TYR A 75 0.92 17.48 -0.92
CA TYR A 75 -0.11 18.13 -0.11
C TYR A 75 0.23 18.11 1.38
N LYS A 76 1.48 18.43 1.73
CA LYS A 76 2.05 18.32 3.08
C LYS A 76 1.27 19.01 4.21
N ASP A 77 0.51 20.06 3.89
CA ASP A 77 -0.27 20.83 4.87
C ASP A 77 -1.65 20.20 5.15
N ASN A 78 -2.06 19.19 4.36
CA ASN A 78 -3.29 18.45 4.60
C ASN A 78 -3.05 17.27 5.57
N ILE A 79 -3.87 17.18 6.62
CA ILE A 79 -3.74 16.15 7.67
C ILE A 79 -3.88 14.73 7.10
N GLY A 80 -4.88 14.47 6.26
CA GLY A 80 -5.08 13.16 5.65
C GLY A 80 -3.91 12.77 4.75
N ALA A 81 -3.39 13.72 3.99
CA ALA A 81 -2.21 13.50 3.15
C ALA A 81 -0.95 13.18 3.99
N LYS A 82 -0.77 13.87 5.12
CA LYS A 82 0.33 13.62 6.07
C LYS A 82 0.25 12.23 6.70
N ILE A 83 -0.94 11.82 7.15
CA ILE A 83 -1.17 10.49 7.75
C ILE A 83 -0.96 9.40 6.70
N GLY A 84 -1.58 9.51 5.52
CA GLY A 84 -1.47 8.52 4.45
C GLY A 84 -0.03 8.31 3.99
N ARG A 85 0.75 9.40 3.85
CA ARG A 85 2.20 9.31 3.61
C ARG A 85 2.94 8.61 4.73
N GLY A 86 2.66 8.96 5.99
CA GLY A 86 3.32 8.35 7.15
C GLY A 86 3.14 6.84 7.17
N ILE A 87 1.89 6.38 7.04
CA ILE A 87 1.54 4.96 6.94
C ILE A 87 2.29 4.31 5.77
N SER A 88 2.22 4.92 4.58
CA SER A 88 2.82 4.35 3.38
C SER A 88 4.35 4.25 3.46
N ILE A 89 5.03 5.24 4.04
CA ILE A 89 6.49 5.18 4.28
C ILE A 89 6.83 4.02 5.21
N ILE A 90 6.12 3.88 6.33
CA ILE A 90 6.35 2.78 7.28
C ILE A 90 6.19 1.43 6.58
N MET A 91 5.10 1.26 5.83
CA MET A 91 4.85 0.02 5.09
C MET A 91 5.92 -0.26 4.04
N ILE A 92 6.33 0.74 3.25
CA ILE A 92 7.41 0.57 2.26
C ILE A 92 8.72 0.14 2.94
N VAL A 93 9.07 0.75 4.08
CA VAL A 93 10.28 0.38 4.83
C VAL A 93 10.20 -1.06 5.33
N LEU A 94 9.06 -1.48 5.89
CA LEU A 94 8.86 -2.86 6.34
C LEU A 94 8.96 -3.87 5.18
N ILE A 95 8.40 -3.52 4.01
CA ILE A 95 8.49 -4.36 2.80
C ILE A 95 9.94 -4.46 2.32
N ALA A 96 10.67 -3.34 2.27
CA ALA A 96 12.07 -3.32 1.88
C ALA A 96 12.95 -4.12 2.86
N PHE A 97 12.67 -4.04 4.16
CA PHE A 97 13.32 -4.85 5.18
C PHE A 97 13.04 -6.33 4.94
N GLY A 98 11.77 -6.74 4.76
CA GLY A 98 11.41 -8.13 4.46
C GLY A 98 12.11 -8.68 3.20
N LEU A 99 12.24 -7.86 2.14
CA LEU A 99 13.01 -8.20 0.95
C LEU A 99 14.47 -8.45 1.25
N LEU A 100 15.11 -7.59 2.06
CA LEU A 100 16.51 -7.73 2.43
C LEU A 100 16.77 -9.06 3.15
N PHE A 101 15.94 -9.44 4.12
CA PHE A 101 16.08 -10.74 4.81
C PHE A 101 15.89 -11.91 3.84
N SER A 102 14.89 -11.83 2.94
CA SER A 102 14.65 -12.88 1.96
C SER A 102 15.82 -13.08 0.99
N VAL A 103 16.54 -12.01 0.63
CA VAL A 103 17.70 -12.08 -0.28
C VAL A 103 18.95 -12.57 0.44
N LEU A 104 19.18 -12.08 1.67
CA LEU A 104 20.39 -12.43 2.43
C LEU A 104 20.37 -13.86 2.99
N LYS A 105 19.24 -14.58 2.90
CA LYS A 105 19.05 -15.95 3.46
C LYS A 105 19.48 -16.04 4.93
N VAL A 106 19.30 -14.96 5.68
CA VAL A 106 19.51 -14.91 7.14
C VAL A 106 18.29 -15.47 7.84
#